data_AF-A0A7Y6X4Z6-F1
#
_entry.id   AF-A0A7Y6X4Z6-F1
#
_cell.length_a   1.000
_cell.length_b   1.000
_cell.length_c   1.000
_cell.angle_alpha   90.00
_cell.angle_beta   90.00
_cell.angle_gamma   90.00
#
_symmetry.space_group_name_H-M   'P 1'
#
loop_
_entity.id
_entity.type
_entity.pdbx_description
1 polymer ?
#
loop_
_entity_poly.entity_id
_entity_poly.type
_entity_poly.pdbx_seq_one_letter_code
_entity_poly.pdbx_strand_id
1 'polypeptide(L)'
;MRWWLLAMVCCVLACSKEPVPTVPDAGPSPMFCERREDCEGGQVCALAGVCGACVSSGQCRLKERCDAEVSACVLREGWGTDCSTNADCALGQWCKQGLCLARTGVALCPSGEGDACPSGERCNGATLVCEEDLGCVEDADCGAEERCNSGLHACVARCIETASCGVGEHCADGLCVQCDEDTDCAVGFVCDAAGRCSSTPRCYSDRDCEVPRVCHLASGACLPRPPPCGSDDDCSVDQRCDLGTGTCGPRACQPDALEPNDAVTTAFPVSASRYVKLTLCPDDVDHYSLTLERGDQLGVNVEAEVFAEPVFSTALQDARGRVLATGRFRMSHVVAERGVYTVRIASRDALPRAYDVGFFLARGTPCDDDIHEPNDTVETATTLPEALSLDGMLCPGEQDHVRFTVPSSQGVKVSLSGYAADRGLLRLCVLGESGGAELGCSDDVEGATVSLPASAVAGQRLIARVVGDDARTTNGYTLQVEWLP
;
A
#
# COMPACT_ATOMS: atom_id res chain seq x y z
N MET A 1 38.95 67.85 54.66
CA MET A 1 39.88 68.99 54.49
C MET A 1 40.38 69.01 53.04
N ARG A 2 41.05 70.10 52.61
CA ARG A 2 41.94 70.16 51.42
C ARG A 2 42.99 69.02 51.45
N TRP A 3 43.70 68.56 50.41
CA TRP A 3 44.04 68.99 49.03
C TRP A 3 44.70 67.77 48.27
N TRP A 4 44.99 67.67 46.96
CA TRP A 4 44.60 68.37 45.70
C TRP A 4 45.11 67.58 44.45
N LEU A 5 44.37 67.61 43.32
CA LEU A 5 44.81 67.64 41.89
C LEU A 5 45.80 66.60 41.25
N LEU A 6 45.68 66.50 39.91
CA LEU A 6 46.60 65.90 38.89
C LEU A 6 46.66 64.35 38.81
N ALA A 7 46.71 63.71 37.63
CA ALA A 7 46.47 64.17 36.25
C ALA A 7 46.04 63.01 35.32
N MET A 8 45.34 63.32 34.21
CA MET A 8 45.10 62.38 33.10
C MET A 8 46.20 62.48 32.04
N VAL A 9 46.74 61.34 31.61
CA VAL A 9 47.31 61.16 30.26
C VAL A 9 46.82 59.80 29.74
N CYS A 10 46.34 59.76 28.49
CA CYS A 10 45.76 58.56 27.89
C CYS A 10 46.73 57.95 26.88
N CYS A 11 47.05 56.67 27.02
CA CYS A 11 47.72 55.86 26.00
C CYS A 11 46.88 54.61 25.73
N VAL A 12 46.50 54.42 24.46
CA VAL A 12 45.70 53.27 24.02
C VAL A 12 46.63 52.11 23.70
N LEU A 13 46.43 50.98 24.38
CA LEU A 13 47.01 49.68 24.02
C LEU A 13 45.85 48.70 23.81
N ALA A 14 45.63 48.29 22.56
CA ALA A 14 44.65 47.29 22.22
C ALA A 14 45.19 45.88 22.53
N CYS A 15 44.47 45.11 23.33
CA CYS A 15 44.81 43.72 23.59
C CYS A 15 44.27 42.82 22.47
N SER A 16 45.15 42.31 21.61
CA SER A 16 44.82 41.25 20.67
C SER A 16 44.43 39.98 21.44
N LYS A 17 43.14 39.66 21.48
CA LYS A 17 42.63 38.44 22.12
C LYS A 17 42.57 37.32 21.08
N GLU A 18 43.63 36.52 21.01
CA GLU A 18 43.64 35.31 20.19
C GLU A 18 42.50 34.37 20.62
N PRO A 19 41.78 33.74 19.68
CA PRO A 19 40.77 32.75 20.02
C PRO A 19 41.49 31.51 20.54
N VAL A 20 41.25 31.17 21.81
CA VAL A 20 41.66 29.87 22.37
C VAL A 20 41.01 28.78 21.50
N PRO A 21 41.76 27.84 20.93
CA PRO A 21 41.17 26.75 20.17
C PRO A 21 40.26 25.96 21.11
N THR A 22 39.00 25.80 20.71
CA THR A 22 38.07 24.92 21.42
C THR A 22 38.63 23.51 21.37
N VAL A 23 39.09 23.01 22.51
CA VAL A 23 39.29 21.57 22.70
C VAL A 23 37.93 20.92 22.37
N PRO A 24 37.83 20.05 21.35
CA PRO A 24 36.59 19.31 21.14
C PRO A 24 36.36 18.48 22.41
N ASP A 25 35.13 18.47 22.93
CA ASP A 25 34.80 17.62 24.07
C ASP A 25 35.19 16.19 23.72
N ALA A 26 36.20 15.67 24.43
CA ALA A 26 36.48 14.25 24.42
C ALA A 26 35.23 13.60 25.01
N GLY A 27 34.56 12.76 24.20
CA GLY A 27 33.34 12.06 24.62
C GLY A 27 33.55 11.30 25.94
N PRO A 28 32.45 10.88 26.60
CA PRO A 28 32.50 10.27 27.93
C PRO A 28 33.63 9.25 28.03
N SER A 29 34.53 9.47 28.98
CA SER A 29 35.79 8.73 29.11
C SER A 29 35.51 7.22 29.11
N PRO A 30 36.27 6.41 28.35
CA PRO A 30 35.95 5.00 28.15
C PRO A 30 35.80 4.29 29.49
N MET A 31 34.62 3.73 29.73
CA MET A 31 34.32 2.95 30.91
C MET A 31 35.05 1.61 30.79
N PHE A 32 36.09 1.42 31.61
CA PHE A 32 36.86 0.18 31.63
C PHE A 32 36.10 -0.90 32.39
N CYS A 33 36.29 -2.15 31.97
CA CYS A 33 35.60 -3.32 32.50
C CYS A 33 36.53 -4.55 32.46
N GLU A 34 36.29 -5.49 33.38
CA GLU A 34 36.85 -6.84 33.33
C GLU A 34 35.77 -7.86 32.91
N ARG A 35 34.50 -7.57 33.22
CA ARG A 35 33.33 -8.42 32.95
C ARG A 35 32.15 -7.56 32.50
N ARG A 36 31.15 -8.16 31.84
CA ARG A 36 29.97 -7.42 31.36
C ARG A 36 29.18 -6.71 32.47
N GLU A 37 29.22 -7.22 33.69
CA GLU A 37 28.54 -6.62 34.85
C GLU A 37 29.07 -5.24 35.25
N ASP A 38 30.26 -4.89 34.79
CA ASP A 38 30.88 -3.59 35.05
C ASP A 38 30.34 -2.52 34.07
N CYS A 39 29.50 -2.91 33.10
CA CYS A 39 28.98 -2.05 32.02
C CYS A 39 27.48 -1.76 32.19
N GLU A 40 27.12 -0.48 32.23
CA GLU A 40 25.72 -0.03 32.33
C GLU A 40 24.96 -0.11 30.98
N GLY A 41 23.65 0.14 31.01
CA GLY A 41 22.82 0.32 29.80
C GLY A 41 22.68 -0.90 28.89
N GLY A 42 23.03 -2.10 29.36
CA GLY A 42 23.00 -3.33 28.57
C GLY A 42 24.20 -3.52 27.65
N GLN A 43 25.23 -2.66 27.73
CA GLN A 43 26.48 -2.77 26.98
C GLN A 43 27.22 -4.10 27.23
N VAL A 44 28.26 -4.37 26.43
CA VAL A 44 29.14 -5.54 26.57
C VAL A 44 30.57 -5.09 26.86
N CYS A 45 31.32 -5.87 27.64
CA CYS A 45 32.74 -5.62 27.81
C CYS A 45 33.50 -6.14 26.59
N ALA A 46 34.05 -5.23 25.77
CA ALA A 46 34.79 -5.61 24.57
C ALA A 46 36.19 -6.13 24.92
N LEU A 47 36.81 -6.87 23.98
CA LEU A 47 38.19 -7.41 24.12
C LEU A 47 39.28 -6.36 24.42
N ALA A 48 38.97 -5.06 24.26
CA ALA A 48 39.83 -3.95 24.65
C ALA A 48 39.76 -3.58 26.15
N GLY A 49 38.95 -4.30 26.95
CA GLY A 49 38.70 -3.98 28.37
C GLY A 49 37.83 -2.73 28.58
N VAL A 50 36.96 -2.43 27.61
CA VAL A 50 36.12 -1.20 27.58
C VAL A 50 34.68 -1.57 27.23
N CYS A 51 33.72 -0.96 27.92
CA CYS A 51 32.30 -1.13 27.65
C CYS A 51 31.91 -0.53 26.30
N GLY A 52 31.16 -1.31 25.50
CA GLY A 52 30.79 -0.93 24.14
C GLY A 52 29.50 -1.57 23.65
N ALA A 53 29.20 -1.31 22.38
CA ALA A 53 28.06 -1.89 21.69
C ALA A 53 28.22 -3.41 21.50
N CYS A 54 27.11 -4.13 21.52
CA CYS A 54 27.10 -5.51 21.02
C CYS A 54 27.04 -5.52 19.47
N VAL A 55 27.56 -6.57 18.86
CA VAL A 55 27.45 -6.83 17.41
C VAL A 55 26.81 -8.19 17.09
N SER A 56 26.93 -9.16 18.01
CA SER A 56 26.25 -10.46 17.93
C SER A 56 25.56 -10.79 19.25
N SER A 57 24.53 -11.63 19.23
CA SER A 57 23.82 -12.01 20.47
C SER A 57 24.66 -12.89 21.39
N GLY A 58 25.74 -13.52 20.88
CA GLY A 58 26.71 -14.28 21.67
C GLY A 58 27.45 -13.45 22.72
N GLN A 59 27.56 -12.13 22.53
CA GLN A 59 28.16 -11.20 23.49
C GLN A 59 27.20 -10.81 24.64
N CYS A 60 25.92 -11.16 24.51
CA CYS A 60 24.87 -10.95 25.50
C CYS A 60 24.68 -12.22 26.35
N ARG A 61 24.02 -12.12 27.51
CA ARG A 61 23.60 -13.32 28.27
C ARG A 61 22.63 -14.16 27.43
N LEU A 62 22.43 -15.43 27.78
CA LEU A 62 21.55 -16.34 27.02
C LEU A 62 20.13 -15.78 26.84
N LYS A 63 19.54 -15.29 27.94
CA LYS A 63 18.21 -14.65 27.98
C LYS A 63 18.13 -13.26 27.33
N GLU A 64 19.23 -12.78 26.79
CA GLU A 64 19.35 -11.50 26.10
C GLU A 64 19.65 -11.74 24.61
N ARG A 65 19.26 -10.79 23.77
CA ARG A 65 19.69 -10.69 22.37
C ARG A 65 20.40 -9.36 22.17
N CYS A 66 21.33 -9.31 21.23
CA CYS A 66 21.81 -8.02 20.75
C CYS A 66 20.70 -7.37 19.91
N ASP A 67 20.42 -6.10 20.17
CA ASP A 67 19.50 -5.31 19.35
C ASP A 67 20.28 -4.35 18.45
N ALA A 68 20.00 -4.37 17.15
CA ALA A 68 20.76 -3.59 16.17
C ALA A 68 20.40 -2.09 16.15
N GLU A 69 19.20 -1.70 16.63
CA GLU A 69 18.79 -0.29 16.64
C GLU A 69 19.39 0.45 17.84
N VAL A 70 19.35 -0.16 19.02
CA VAL A 70 19.96 0.41 20.24
C VAL A 70 21.41 -0.02 20.46
N SER A 71 21.93 -0.97 19.66
CA SER A 71 23.30 -1.50 19.75
C SER A 71 23.69 -2.06 21.13
N ALA A 72 22.71 -2.57 21.88
CA ALA A 72 22.83 -3.03 23.26
C ALA A 72 22.11 -4.37 23.46
N CYS A 73 22.50 -5.11 24.51
CA CYS A 73 21.85 -6.36 24.86
C CYS A 73 20.55 -6.11 25.61
N VAL A 74 19.43 -6.50 24.99
CA VAL A 74 18.07 -6.41 25.54
C VAL A 74 17.55 -7.80 25.89
N LEU A 75 16.55 -7.90 26.79
CA LEU A 75 15.86 -9.18 27.03
C LEU A 75 15.19 -9.69 25.74
N ARG A 76 15.16 -11.01 25.58
CA ARG A 76 14.37 -11.66 24.53
C ARG A 76 12.87 -11.41 24.75
N GLU A 77 12.08 -11.51 23.68
CA GLU A 77 10.63 -11.51 23.81
C GLU A 77 10.18 -12.71 24.65
N GLY A 78 9.22 -12.49 25.56
CA GLY A 78 8.79 -13.52 26.53
C GLY A 78 9.71 -13.74 27.74
N TRP A 79 10.78 -12.95 27.91
CA TRP A 79 11.68 -13.02 29.06
C TRP A 79 11.56 -11.80 29.99
N GLY A 80 11.84 -11.98 31.29
CA GLY A 80 11.64 -10.95 32.31
C GLY A 80 12.63 -10.95 33.48
N THR A 81 12.26 -10.18 34.51
CA THR A 81 12.99 -10.03 35.78
C THR A 81 12.06 -9.96 37.00
N ASP A 82 10.80 -10.38 36.87
CA ASP A 82 9.79 -10.36 37.92
C ASP A 82 10.08 -11.39 39.03
N CYS A 83 10.76 -12.48 38.66
CA CYS A 83 11.01 -13.62 39.53
C CYS A 83 12.37 -14.30 39.25
N SER A 84 12.84 -15.02 40.25
CA SER A 84 13.95 -15.97 40.22
C SER A 84 13.53 -17.38 40.63
N THR A 85 12.46 -17.49 41.42
CA THR A 85 11.86 -18.72 41.92
C THR A 85 10.33 -18.60 41.91
N ASN A 86 9.62 -19.72 42.07
CA ASN A 86 8.15 -19.70 42.25
C ASN A 86 7.70 -18.94 43.52
N ALA A 87 8.58 -18.71 44.49
CA ALA A 87 8.24 -18.00 45.73
C ALA A 87 8.16 -16.47 45.57
N ASP A 88 8.70 -15.93 44.46
CA ASP A 88 8.63 -14.51 44.13
C ASP A 88 7.27 -14.13 43.51
N CYS A 89 6.51 -15.12 43.03
CA CYS A 89 5.23 -14.94 42.34
C CYS A 89 4.01 -15.07 43.28
N ALA A 90 2.86 -14.55 42.84
CA ALA A 90 1.62 -14.67 43.61
C ALA A 90 1.04 -16.10 43.62
N LEU A 91 0.19 -16.41 44.60
CA LEU A 91 -0.45 -17.72 44.71
C LEU A 91 -1.25 -18.05 43.45
N GLY A 92 -0.91 -19.17 42.80
CA GLY A 92 -1.50 -19.58 41.52
C GLY A 92 -0.73 -19.10 40.28
N GLN A 93 0.47 -18.55 40.46
CA GLN A 93 1.46 -18.31 39.42
C GLN A 93 2.74 -19.14 39.65
N TRP A 94 3.54 -19.26 38.60
CA TRP A 94 4.85 -19.90 38.57
C TRP A 94 5.84 -18.97 37.89
N CYS A 95 7.13 -19.10 38.22
CA CYS A 95 8.19 -18.40 37.51
C CYS A 95 8.56 -19.17 36.24
N LYS A 96 8.38 -18.54 35.08
CA LYS A 96 8.88 -19.01 33.78
C LYS A 96 9.68 -17.88 33.13
N GLN A 97 10.95 -18.13 32.81
CA GLN A 97 11.82 -17.23 32.04
C GLN A 97 11.96 -15.82 32.68
N GLY A 98 11.84 -15.75 34.01
CA GLY A 98 11.83 -14.51 34.78
C GLY A 98 10.50 -13.74 34.78
N LEU A 99 9.39 -14.34 34.33
CA LEU A 99 8.03 -13.78 34.39
C LEU A 99 7.13 -14.63 35.31
N CYS A 100 6.24 -13.96 36.04
CA CYS A 100 5.22 -14.63 36.87
C CYS A 100 3.97 -14.98 36.06
N LEU A 101 3.90 -16.21 35.55
CA LEU A 101 2.83 -16.68 34.67
C LEU A 101 1.79 -17.53 35.41
N ALA A 102 0.51 -17.41 35.03
CA ALA A 102 -0.57 -18.23 35.58
C ALA A 102 -0.50 -19.69 35.06
N ARG A 103 -1.21 -20.62 35.72
CA ARG A 103 -1.21 -22.07 35.40
C ARG A 103 -1.42 -22.41 33.92
N THR A 104 -2.13 -21.59 33.15
CA THR A 104 -2.39 -21.81 31.72
C THR A 104 -1.22 -21.45 30.81
N GLY A 105 -0.25 -20.66 31.27
CA GLY A 105 0.94 -20.24 30.52
C GLY A 105 2.22 -21.04 30.83
N VAL A 106 2.13 -22.10 31.63
CA VAL A 106 3.29 -22.92 32.04
C VAL A 106 3.05 -24.42 31.84
N ALA A 107 4.04 -25.10 31.26
CA ALA A 107 4.22 -26.53 31.38
C ALA A 107 5.08 -26.82 32.62
N LEU A 108 4.76 -27.90 33.34
CA LEU A 108 5.45 -28.30 34.58
C LEU A 108 6.15 -29.63 34.36
N CYS A 109 7.33 -29.80 34.93
CA CYS A 109 8.16 -31.00 34.86
C CYS A 109 8.42 -31.57 36.27
N PRO A 110 7.45 -32.29 36.88
CA PRO A 110 7.48 -32.59 38.32
C PRO A 110 8.57 -33.58 38.75
N SER A 111 9.21 -34.29 37.82
CA SER A 111 10.37 -35.15 38.10
C SER A 111 11.72 -34.41 38.06
N GLY A 112 11.76 -33.17 37.54
CA GLY A 112 13.00 -32.46 37.22
C GLY A 112 13.62 -32.85 35.87
N GLU A 113 13.00 -33.77 35.12
CA GLU A 113 13.53 -34.32 33.87
C GLU A 113 12.96 -33.61 32.63
N GLY A 114 13.76 -33.55 31.55
CA GLY A 114 13.38 -32.91 30.28
C GLY A 114 12.26 -33.64 29.52
N ASP A 115 12.08 -34.95 29.71
CA ASP A 115 11.08 -35.77 29.01
C ASP A 115 9.62 -35.34 29.27
N ALA A 116 9.38 -34.53 30.30
CA ALA A 116 8.08 -33.94 30.60
C ALA A 116 7.80 -32.63 29.83
N CYS A 117 8.79 -32.07 29.13
CA CYS A 117 8.72 -30.76 28.48
C CYS A 117 8.41 -30.85 26.97
N PRO A 118 7.80 -29.79 26.39
CA PRO A 118 7.68 -29.66 24.94
C PRO A 118 9.04 -29.69 24.22
N SER A 119 9.06 -30.11 22.95
CA SER A 119 10.26 -30.06 22.11
C SER A 119 10.83 -28.64 22.02
N GLY A 120 12.09 -28.46 22.43
CA GLY A 120 12.75 -27.14 22.52
C GLY A 120 12.58 -26.44 23.87
N GLU A 121 11.91 -27.07 24.84
CA GLU A 121 11.92 -26.64 26.25
C GLU A 121 12.69 -27.63 27.13
N ARG A 122 13.36 -27.10 28.15
CA ARG A 122 14.16 -27.80 29.15
C ARG A 122 13.53 -27.60 30.53
N CYS A 123 13.61 -28.61 31.39
CA CYS A 123 13.12 -28.49 32.76
C CYS A 123 14.07 -27.62 33.60
N ASN A 124 13.59 -26.50 34.12
CA ASN A 124 14.32 -25.74 35.13
C ASN A 124 14.20 -26.45 36.48
N GLY A 125 15.30 -27.05 36.95
CA GLY A 125 15.33 -27.84 38.19
C GLY A 125 15.03 -27.05 39.48
N ALA A 126 15.06 -25.72 39.46
CA ALA A 126 14.73 -24.87 40.61
C ALA A 126 13.24 -24.47 40.65
N THR A 127 12.58 -24.31 39.50
CA THR A 127 11.16 -23.94 39.41
C THR A 127 10.24 -25.13 39.10
N LEU A 128 10.77 -26.24 38.59
CA LEU A 128 10.02 -27.38 38.02
C LEU A 128 9.04 -26.97 36.91
N VAL A 129 9.43 -25.93 36.16
CA VAL A 129 8.75 -25.38 34.99
C VAL A 129 9.59 -25.66 33.76
N CYS A 130 8.94 -25.96 32.63
CA CYS A 130 9.61 -26.07 31.34
C CYS A 130 9.84 -24.66 30.77
N GLU A 131 11.09 -24.36 30.42
CA GLU A 131 11.55 -23.07 29.89
C GLU A 131 12.22 -23.29 28.53
N GLU A 132 12.24 -22.28 27.66
CA GLU A 132 12.93 -22.34 26.36
C GLU A 132 14.40 -22.77 26.53
N ASP A 133 14.82 -23.87 25.89
CA ASP A 133 16.22 -24.33 25.98
C ASP A 133 17.12 -23.37 25.20
N LEU A 134 17.86 -22.55 25.93
CA LEU A 134 18.76 -21.55 25.35
C LEU A 134 20.16 -22.09 25.08
N GLY A 135 20.43 -23.35 25.44
CA GLY A 135 21.79 -23.86 25.52
C GLY A 135 22.61 -23.18 26.61
N CYS A 136 23.89 -22.93 26.36
CA CYS A 136 24.84 -22.55 27.42
C CYS A 136 25.96 -21.58 26.98
N VAL A 137 26.57 -20.94 27.98
CA VAL A 137 27.87 -20.26 27.93
C VAL A 137 28.87 -20.93 28.90
N GLU A 138 28.41 -21.40 30.06
CA GLU A 138 29.23 -22.10 31.05
C GLU A 138 28.51 -23.33 31.66
N ASP A 139 29.25 -24.21 32.34
CA ASP A 139 28.71 -25.43 32.97
C ASP A 139 27.56 -25.16 33.95
N ALA A 140 27.51 -23.97 34.56
CA ALA A 140 26.47 -23.58 35.50
C ALA A 140 25.09 -23.30 34.83
N ASP A 141 25.04 -23.15 33.50
CA ASP A 141 23.79 -23.08 32.74
C ASP A 141 23.14 -24.48 32.56
N CYS A 142 23.89 -25.57 32.80
CA CYS A 142 23.50 -26.94 32.47
C CYS A 142 23.09 -27.79 33.68
N GLY A 143 22.48 -28.96 33.41
CA GLY A 143 22.17 -29.96 34.43
C GLY A 143 23.42 -30.62 35.02
N ALA A 144 23.29 -31.21 36.21
CA ALA A 144 24.41 -31.76 36.98
C ALA A 144 25.22 -32.87 36.25
N GLU A 145 24.57 -33.64 35.37
CA GLU A 145 25.19 -34.72 34.57
C GLU A 145 25.59 -34.26 33.16
N GLU A 146 25.50 -32.95 32.88
CA GLU A 146 25.87 -32.34 31.61
C GLU A 146 27.16 -31.51 31.74
N ARG A 147 27.62 -30.98 30.61
CA ARG A 147 28.71 -30.02 30.47
C ARG A 147 28.34 -29.03 29.36
N CYS A 148 28.79 -27.78 29.46
CA CYS A 148 28.56 -26.84 28.36
C CYS A 148 29.56 -27.11 27.23
N ASN A 149 29.06 -27.48 26.04
CA ASN A 149 29.86 -27.39 24.82
C ASN A 149 29.73 -25.96 24.30
N SER A 150 30.73 -25.12 24.61
CA SER A 150 30.75 -23.70 24.26
C SER A 150 30.86 -23.43 22.76
N GLY A 151 31.35 -24.39 21.96
CA GLY A 151 31.31 -24.30 20.50
C GLY A 151 29.93 -24.59 19.91
N LEU A 152 29.20 -25.56 20.45
CA LEU A 152 27.80 -25.82 20.06
C LEU A 152 26.82 -24.80 20.67
N HIS A 153 27.26 -24.03 21.68
CA HIS A 153 26.40 -23.29 22.60
C HIS A 153 25.28 -24.15 23.20
N ALA A 154 25.57 -25.41 23.53
CA ALA A 154 24.57 -26.39 23.98
C ALA A 154 25.06 -27.20 25.17
N CYS A 155 24.15 -27.47 26.11
CA CYS A 155 24.37 -28.47 27.16
C CYS A 155 24.38 -29.87 26.54
N VAL A 156 25.46 -30.62 26.78
CA VAL A 156 25.62 -31.99 26.31
C VAL A 156 25.90 -32.92 27.48
N ALA A 157 25.52 -34.19 27.36
CA ALA A 157 25.80 -35.20 28.39
C ALA A 157 27.31 -35.30 28.65
N ARG A 158 27.71 -35.32 29.92
CA ARG A 158 29.12 -35.39 30.33
C ARG A 158 29.66 -36.80 30.06
N CYS A 159 30.74 -36.89 29.30
CA CYS A 159 31.43 -38.18 29.12
C CYS A 159 32.35 -38.48 30.31
N ILE A 160 32.55 -39.78 30.59
CA ILE A 160 33.49 -40.26 31.62
C ILE A 160 34.66 -41.01 30.96
N GLU A 161 34.39 -41.71 29.86
CA GLU A 161 35.38 -42.43 29.06
C GLU A 161 34.97 -42.43 27.58
N THR A 162 35.88 -42.78 26.67
CA THR A 162 35.59 -42.87 25.22
C THR A 162 34.44 -43.84 24.90
N ALA A 163 34.18 -44.85 25.73
CA ALA A 163 33.03 -45.74 25.56
C ALA A 163 31.67 -45.08 25.86
N SER A 164 31.66 -43.86 26.43
CA SER A 164 30.46 -43.02 26.57
C SER A 164 30.10 -42.25 25.28
N CYS A 165 31.00 -42.19 24.29
CA CYS A 165 30.89 -41.32 23.11
C CYS A 165 30.47 -42.06 21.83
N GLY A 166 30.20 -41.31 20.75
CA GLY A 166 29.82 -41.85 19.46
C GLY A 166 30.95 -42.60 18.74
N VAL A 167 30.59 -43.30 17.66
CA VAL A 167 31.58 -43.99 16.81
C VAL A 167 32.44 -42.97 16.08
N GLY A 168 33.72 -42.89 16.44
CA GLY A 168 34.67 -41.90 15.90
C GLY A 168 34.86 -40.66 16.78
N GLU A 169 34.37 -40.70 18.03
CA GLU A 169 34.59 -39.67 19.04
C GLU A 169 35.35 -40.25 20.25
N HIS A 170 36.03 -39.40 21.00
CA HIS A 170 36.65 -39.72 22.29
C HIS A 170 36.26 -38.71 23.37
N CYS A 171 36.47 -39.08 24.64
CA CYS A 171 36.15 -38.22 25.76
C CYS A 171 37.34 -37.32 26.10
N ALA A 172 37.23 -36.02 25.83
CA ALA A 172 38.20 -34.99 26.17
C ALA A 172 37.57 -33.98 27.14
N ASP A 173 38.17 -33.81 28.32
CA ASP A 173 37.71 -32.88 29.37
C ASP A 173 36.18 -32.95 29.67
N GLY A 174 35.58 -34.16 29.61
CA GLY A 174 34.15 -34.37 29.85
C GLY A 174 33.22 -34.07 28.67
N LEU A 175 33.75 -33.69 27.49
CA LEU A 175 33.03 -33.57 26.23
C LEU A 175 33.39 -34.72 25.27
N CYS A 176 32.42 -35.21 24.50
CA CYS A 176 32.70 -36.08 23.36
C CYS A 176 33.14 -35.25 22.16
N VAL A 177 34.35 -35.48 21.68
CA VAL A 177 35.00 -34.74 20.58
C VAL A 177 35.58 -35.69 19.53
N GLN A 178 35.83 -35.19 18.33
CA GLN A 178 36.54 -35.89 17.25
C GLN A 178 38.01 -35.50 17.15
N CYS A 179 38.41 -34.41 17.82
CA CYS A 179 39.73 -33.82 17.79
C CYS A 179 39.98 -33.00 19.07
N ASP A 180 41.23 -32.90 19.50
CA ASP A 180 41.74 -31.92 20.45
C ASP A 180 42.50 -30.80 19.71
N GLU A 181 43.13 -31.12 18.57
CA GLU A 181 43.91 -30.19 17.75
C GLU A 181 43.71 -30.42 16.23
N ASP A 182 44.04 -29.41 15.41
CA ASP A 182 43.91 -29.46 13.93
C ASP A 182 44.61 -30.67 13.29
N THR A 183 45.64 -31.20 13.95
CA THR A 183 46.44 -32.34 13.52
C THR A 183 45.71 -33.69 13.62
N ASP A 184 44.63 -33.78 14.39
CA ASP A 184 43.73 -34.94 14.41
C ASP A 184 42.84 -34.98 13.15
N CYS A 185 42.65 -33.84 12.49
CA CYS A 185 41.72 -33.68 11.39
C CYS A 185 42.33 -34.02 10.02
N ALA A 186 41.45 -34.45 9.10
CA ALA A 186 41.84 -34.70 7.71
C ALA A 186 42.25 -33.40 6.99
N VAL A 187 43.16 -33.50 6.02
CA VAL A 187 43.70 -32.34 5.28
C VAL A 187 42.58 -31.48 4.69
N GLY A 188 42.54 -30.21 5.10
CA GLY A 188 41.51 -29.23 4.71
C GLY A 188 40.43 -28.98 5.77
N PHE A 189 40.46 -29.73 6.88
CA PHE A 189 39.65 -29.51 8.07
C PHE A 189 40.53 -28.99 9.22
N VAL A 190 39.90 -28.28 10.15
CA VAL A 190 40.45 -27.64 11.34
C VAL A 190 39.62 -28.13 12.52
N CYS A 191 40.20 -28.26 13.72
CA CYS A 191 39.43 -28.63 14.90
C CYS A 191 38.60 -27.42 15.34
N ASP A 192 37.28 -27.52 15.21
CA ASP A 192 36.36 -26.44 15.49
C ASP A 192 36.08 -26.34 17.01
N ALA A 193 35.57 -25.20 17.47
CA ALA A 193 35.35 -24.94 18.90
C ALA A 193 34.36 -25.89 19.57
N ALA A 194 33.62 -26.72 18.80
CA ALA A 194 32.75 -27.75 19.33
C ALA A 194 33.47 -29.11 19.51
N GLY A 195 34.77 -29.18 19.19
CA GLY A 195 35.55 -30.41 19.17
C GLY A 195 35.31 -31.26 17.91
N ARG A 196 35.00 -30.64 16.77
CA ARG A 196 34.68 -31.35 15.51
C ARG A 196 35.58 -30.92 14.38
N CYS A 197 36.02 -31.86 13.54
CA CYS A 197 36.76 -31.53 12.33
C CYS A 197 35.84 -30.84 11.31
N SER A 198 36.09 -29.56 11.03
CA SER A 198 35.25 -28.73 10.16
C SER A 198 36.04 -27.74 9.31
N SER A 199 35.41 -27.18 8.28
CA SER A 199 35.97 -26.06 7.52
C SER A 199 35.66 -24.75 8.24
N THR A 200 36.69 -24.01 8.65
CA THR A 200 36.54 -22.78 9.45
C THR A 200 36.59 -21.50 8.62
N PRO A 201 36.03 -20.37 9.12
CA PRO A 201 35.15 -20.26 10.29
C PRO A 201 33.72 -20.70 9.99
N ARG A 202 33.01 -21.15 11.02
CA ARG A 202 31.59 -21.54 10.95
C ARG A 202 30.82 -21.10 12.19
N CYS A 203 29.51 -20.98 12.04
CA CYS A 203 28.55 -20.87 13.12
C CYS A 203 27.88 -22.22 13.46
N TYR A 204 27.14 -22.20 14.56
CA TYR A 204 26.35 -23.26 15.18
C TYR A 204 24.99 -22.71 15.66
N SER A 205 24.89 -21.40 15.89
CA SER A 205 23.66 -20.73 16.32
C SER A 205 23.54 -19.30 15.76
N ASP A 206 22.33 -18.73 15.75
CA ASP A 206 22.11 -17.30 15.44
C ASP A 206 22.88 -16.34 16.38
N ARG A 207 23.38 -16.82 17.53
CA ARG A 207 24.16 -15.99 18.48
C ARG A 207 25.56 -15.67 17.96
N ASP A 208 26.11 -16.51 17.11
CA ASP A 208 27.49 -16.40 16.60
C ASP A 208 27.58 -15.36 15.47
N CYS A 209 26.43 -15.03 14.87
CA CYS A 209 26.32 -14.16 13.72
C CYS A 209 26.11 -12.68 14.11
N GLU A 210 26.70 -11.78 13.34
CA GLU A 210 26.43 -10.34 13.41
C GLU A 210 24.96 -10.06 13.12
N VAL A 211 24.24 -9.37 14.01
CA VAL A 211 22.81 -9.06 13.82
C VAL A 211 22.64 -8.15 12.60
N PRO A 212 21.71 -8.42 11.65
CA PRO A 212 20.58 -9.35 11.71
C PRO A 212 20.77 -10.67 10.93
N ARG A 213 22.00 -11.17 10.78
CA ARG A 213 22.28 -12.46 10.14
C ARG A 213 21.84 -13.64 11.00
N VAL A 214 21.66 -14.78 10.36
CA VAL A 214 21.27 -16.08 10.95
C VAL A 214 22.28 -17.16 10.60
N CYS A 215 22.38 -18.20 11.42
CA CYS A 215 23.27 -19.31 11.14
C CYS A 215 22.59 -20.35 10.23
N HIS A 216 23.08 -20.48 9.00
CA HIS A 216 22.66 -21.57 8.11
C HIS A 216 23.40 -22.86 8.49
N LEU A 217 22.84 -23.60 9.47
CA LEU A 217 23.45 -24.79 10.11
C LEU A 217 24.06 -25.81 9.13
N ALA A 218 23.42 -26.02 7.98
CA ALA A 218 23.86 -27.00 6.98
C ALA A 218 25.11 -26.58 6.18
N SER A 219 25.53 -25.31 6.25
CA SER A 219 26.79 -24.82 5.67
C SER A 219 27.69 -24.08 6.67
N GLY A 220 27.23 -23.86 7.90
CA GLY A 220 27.94 -23.10 8.92
C GLY A 220 28.11 -21.60 8.61
N ALA A 221 27.38 -21.06 7.63
CA ALA A 221 27.55 -19.68 7.18
C ALA A 221 26.54 -18.71 7.82
N CYS A 222 27.01 -17.54 8.25
CA CYS A 222 26.16 -16.43 8.68
C CYS A 222 25.57 -15.67 7.48
N LEU A 223 24.34 -16.03 7.11
CA LEU A 223 23.60 -15.47 5.98
C LEU A 223 22.58 -14.41 6.45
N PRO A 224 22.09 -13.51 5.59
CA PRO A 224 20.90 -12.71 5.92
C PRO A 224 19.74 -13.63 6.31
N ARG A 225 18.88 -13.20 7.26
CA ARG A 225 17.65 -13.93 7.59
C ARG A 225 16.84 -14.15 6.30
N PRO A 226 16.45 -15.39 5.96
CA PRO A 226 15.67 -15.64 4.75
C PRO A 226 14.33 -14.89 4.82
N PRO A 227 13.76 -14.49 3.67
CA PRO A 227 12.44 -13.89 3.63
C PRO A 227 11.38 -14.85 4.22
N PRO A 228 10.31 -14.32 4.85
CA PRO A 228 9.25 -15.16 5.43
C PRO A 228 8.47 -16.01 4.41
N CYS A 229 8.62 -15.78 3.09
CA CYS A 229 8.22 -16.74 2.07
C CYS A 229 9.16 -16.75 0.85
N GLY A 230 9.26 -17.91 0.20
CA GLY A 230 9.77 -18.07 -1.17
C GLY A 230 8.71 -18.58 -2.16
N SER A 231 7.52 -18.94 -1.67
CA SER A 231 6.40 -19.53 -2.39
C SER A 231 5.08 -19.31 -1.64
N ASP A 232 3.94 -19.51 -2.29
CA ASP A 232 2.62 -19.45 -1.64
C ASP A 232 2.45 -20.52 -0.54
N ASP A 233 3.18 -21.65 -0.63
CA ASP A 233 3.13 -22.75 0.33
C ASP A 233 3.78 -22.40 1.69
N ASP A 234 4.60 -21.34 1.75
CA ASP A 234 5.19 -20.81 2.99
C ASP A 234 4.21 -19.90 3.76
N CYS A 235 3.05 -19.57 3.19
CA CYS A 235 2.09 -18.60 3.72
C CYS A 235 0.81 -19.27 4.26
N SER A 236 0.00 -18.52 5.02
CA SER A 236 -1.33 -18.98 5.45
C SER A 236 -2.27 -19.17 4.27
N VAL A 237 -3.32 -19.99 4.41
CA VAL A 237 -4.27 -20.33 3.32
C VAL A 237 -4.94 -19.12 2.64
N ASP A 238 -5.17 -18.04 3.40
CA ASP A 238 -5.75 -16.76 2.97
C ASP A 238 -4.69 -15.72 2.55
N GLN A 239 -3.43 -16.14 2.43
CA GLN A 239 -2.29 -15.34 2.00
C GLN A 239 -1.68 -15.88 0.69
N ARG A 240 -0.72 -15.13 0.16
CA ARG A 240 0.12 -15.46 -0.98
C ARG A 240 1.49 -14.80 -0.82
N CYS A 241 2.53 -15.36 -1.43
CA CYS A 241 3.85 -14.76 -1.41
C CYS A 241 3.97 -13.67 -2.49
N ASP A 242 4.47 -12.50 -2.08
CA ASP A 242 5.07 -11.55 -3.02
C ASP A 242 6.55 -11.91 -3.18
N LEU A 243 6.90 -12.55 -4.29
CA LEU A 243 8.28 -12.92 -4.64
C LEU A 243 9.22 -11.72 -4.82
N GLY A 244 8.70 -10.49 -4.94
CA GLY A 244 9.49 -9.26 -5.03
C GLY A 244 9.98 -8.73 -3.68
N THR A 245 9.20 -8.95 -2.62
CA THR A 245 9.55 -8.55 -1.23
C THR A 245 9.88 -9.73 -0.32
N GLY A 246 9.48 -10.94 -0.70
CA GLY A 246 9.57 -12.15 0.11
C GLY A 246 8.55 -12.18 1.26
N THR A 247 7.40 -11.50 1.13
CA THR A 247 6.41 -11.36 2.21
C THR A 247 5.04 -11.97 1.89
N CYS A 248 4.38 -12.54 2.92
CA CYS A 248 3.03 -13.10 2.81
C CYS A 248 1.96 -11.99 2.88
N GLY A 249 1.48 -11.55 1.73
CA GLY A 249 0.34 -10.62 1.61
C GLY A 249 -1.01 -11.35 1.57
N PRO A 250 -2.14 -10.65 1.78
CA PRO A 250 -3.47 -11.24 1.61
C PRO A 250 -3.72 -11.79 0.20
N ARG A 251 -4.50 -12.87 0.11
CA ARG A 251 -4.87 -13.53 -1.16
C ARG A 251 -6.09 -12.90 -1.83
N ALA A 252 -6.97 -12.30 -1.03
CA ALA A 252 -8.10 -11.50 -1.50
C ALA A 252 -7.63 -10.09 -1.92
N CYS A 253 -8.46 -9.40 -2.71
CA CYS A 253 -8.31 -7.96 -2.94
C CYS A 253 -8.28 -7.21 -1.59
N GLN A 254 -7.56 -6.09 -1.54
CA GLN A 254 -7.60 -5.17 -0.40
C GLN A 254 -8.20 -3.85 -0.89
N PRO A 255 -9.25 -3.32 -0.23
CA PRO A 255 -9.76 -1.98 -0.51
C PRO A 255 -8.68 -0.93 -0.20
N ASP A 256 -8.73 0.22 -0.87
CA ASP A 256 -7.74 1.28 -0.66
C ASP A 256 -8.11 2.25 0.50
N ALA A 257 -7.36 3.34 0.62
CA ALA A 257 -7.48 4.28 1.74
C ALA A 257 -8.66 5.27 1.64
N LEU A 258 -9.40 5.31 0.52
CA LEU A 258 -10.58 6.17 0.33
C LEU A 258 -11.91 5.44 0.62
N GLU A 259 -11.84 4.16 0.96
CA GLU A 259 -12.97 3.27 1.18
C GLU A 259 -13.63 3.42 2.57
N PRO A 260 -14.96 3.16 2.71
CA PRO A 260 -15.90 2.74 1.67
C PRO A 260 -16.47 3.93 0.88
N ASN A 261 -16.44 3.87 -0.45
CA ASN A 261 -17.02 4.86 -1.35
C ASN A 261 -17.84 4.24 -2.51
N ASP A 262 -18.27 2.99 -2.32
CA ASP A 262 -19.02 2.12 -3.23
C ASP A 262 -20.44 2.62 -3.63
N ALA A 263 -20.90 3.77 -3.11
CA ALA A 263 -22.19 4.37 -3.44
C ALA A 263 -22.17 5.91 -3.43
N VAL A 264 -23.11 6.52 -4.17
CA VAL A 264 -23.33 7.99 -4.19
C VAL A 264 -23.51 8.60 -2.79
N THR A 265 -24.05 7.85 -1.83
CA THR A 265 -24.23 8.28 -0.42
C THR A 265 -22.97 8.20 0.43
N THR A 266 -21.95 7.44 0.01
CA THR A 266 -20.63 7.32 0.65
C THR A 266 -19.51 7.99 -0.18
N ALA A 267 -19.86 8.60 -1.31
CA ALA A 267 -18.93 9.14 -2.31
C ALA A 267 -17.86 10.07 -1.73
N PHE A 268 -16.59 9.67 -1.84
CA PHE A 268 -15.46 10.32 -1.19
C PHE A 268 -15.30 11.77 -1.68
N PRO A 269 -15.23 12.78 -0.79
CA PRO A 269 -15.17 14.19 -1.21
C PRO A 269 -13.79 14.56 -1.74
N VAL A 270 -13.71 14.96 -3.01
CA VAL A 270 -12.44 15.29 -3.68
C VAL A 270 -12.35 16.76 -4.09
N SER A 271 -11.11 17.15 -4.41
CA SER A 271 -10.74 18.47 -4.93
C SER A 271 -10.03 18.31 -6.29
N ALA A 272 -9.75 19.42 -6.97
CA ALA A 272 -8.98 19.43 -8.23
C ALA A 272 -7.51 19.06 -7.98
N SER A 273 -7.24 17.76 -7.86
CA SER A 273 -5.95 17.16 -7.49
C SER A 273 -5.81 15.75 -8.07
N ARG A 274 -4.63 15.13 -7.89
CA ARG A 274 -4.39 13.71 -8.17
C ARG A 274 -4.53 12.89 -6.88
N TYR A 275 -5.24 11.77 -6.97
CA TYR A 275 -5.40 10.72 -5.97
C TYR A 275 -4.71 9.47 -6.51
N VAL A 276 -4.01 8.72 -5.66
CA VAL A 276 -3.02 7.71 -6.10
C VAL A 276 -3.04 6.45 -5.25
N LYS A 277 -2.60 5.32 -5.83
CA LYS A 277 -2.60 3.98 -5.21
C LYS A 277 -4.02 3.48 -4.86
N LEU A 278 -4.97 3.76 -5.72
CA LEU A 278 -6.37 3.34 -5.57
C LEU A 278 -6.55 1.92 -6.11
N THR A 279 -7.55 1.19 -5.64
CA THR A 279 -7.76 -0.23 -5.99
C THR A 279 -9.24 -0.56 -6.12
N LEU A 280 -9.71 -0.67 -7.37
CA LEU A 280 -10.99 -1.31 -7.67
C LEU A 280 -10.88 -2.81 -7.46
N CYS A 281 -11.63 -3.36 -6.51
CA CYS A 281 -11.80 -4.80 -6.34
C CYS A 281 -12.78 -5.41 -7.38
N PRO A 282 -12.96 -6.74 -7.43
CA PRO A 282 -13.99 -7.36 -8.26
C PRO A 282 -15.40 -6.93 -7.82
N ASP A 283 -16.26 -6.61 -8.78
CA ASP A 283 -17.62 -6.03 -8.60
C ASP A 283 -17.68 -4.64 -7.90
N ASP A 284 -16.52 -3.97 -7.77
CA ASP A 284 -16.34 -2.70 -7.05
C ASP A 284 -16.61 -1.43 -7.90
N VAL A 285 -16.94 -0.32 -7.24
CA VAL A 285 -17.46 0.91 -7.86
C VAL A 285 -17.16 2.19 -7.04
N ASP A 286 -16.01 2.81 -7.24
CA ASP A 286 -15.69 4.09 -6.61
C ASP A 286 -16.66 5.22 -7.00
N HIS A 287 -17.04 6.05 -6.03
CA HIS A 287 -17.76 7.31 -6.22
C HIS A 287 -17.02 8.47 -5.56
N TYR A 288 -16.86 9.56 -6.30
CA TYR A 288 -16.16 10.77 -5.86
C TYR A 288 -17.07 11.99 -5.95
N SER A 289 -17.21 12.76 -4.86
CA SER A 289 -18.09 13.92 -4.81
C SER A 289 -17.33 15.25 -4.93
N LEU A 290 -17.81 16.16 -5.78
CA LEU A 290 -17.26 17.51 -5.99
C LEU A 290 -18.38 18.56 -5.94
N THR A 291 -18.09 19.75 -5.41
CA THR A 291 -18.94 20.95 -5.62
C THR A 291 -18.40 21.74 -6.81
N LEU A 292 -19.23 22.02 -7.80
CA LEU A 292 -18.88 22.75 -9.01
C LEU A 292 -19.77 23.99 -9.20
N GLU A 293 -19.21 25.06 -9.77
CA GLU A 293 -19.92 26.27 -10.16
C GLU A 293 -20.28 26.24 -11.65
N ARG A 294 -21.36 26.91 -12.05
CA ARG A 294 -21.75 27.04 -13.46
C ARG A 294 -20.58 27.54 -14.34
N GLY A 295 -20.27 26.80 -15.40
CA GLY A 295 -19.14 27.08 -16.31
C GLY A 295 -17.79 26.55 -15.83
N ASP A 296 -17.74 25.77 -14.74
CA ASP A 296 -16.59 24.92 -14.47
C ASP A 296 -16.57 23.75 -15.48
N GLN A 297 -15.45 23.59 -16.18
CA GLN A 297 -15.16 22.42 -16.98
C GLN A 297 -14.41 21.41 -16.12
N LEU A 298 -15.08 20.33 -15.75
CA LEU A 298 -14.43 19.18 -15.13
C LEU A 298 -13.71 18.35 -16.20
N GLY A 299 -12.48 17.95 -15.90
CA GLY A 299 -11.75 16.88 -16.60
C GLY A 299 -11.38 15.79 -15.60
N VAL A 300 -11.57 14.53 -15.99
CA VAL A 300 -11.16 13.34 -15.21
C VAL A 300 -10.21 12.54 -16.08
N ASN A 301 -9.03 12.22 -15.53
CA ASN A 301 -8.02 11.36 -16.18
C ASN A 301 -7.67 10.22 -15.22
N VAL A 302 -8.09 9.00 -15.57
CA VAL A 302 -7.73 7.75 -14.86
C VAL A 302 -6.46 7.20 -15.49
N GLU A 303 -5.51 6.80 -14.67
CA GLU A 303 -4.24 6.21 -15.06
C GLU A 303 -4.12 4.80 -14.45
N ALA A 304 -4.23 3.79 -15.30
CA ALA A 304 -4.11 2.38 -14.95
C ALA A 304 -3.26 1.64 -16.01
N GLU A 305 -3.20 0.31 -15.95
CA GLU A 305 -2.58 -0.50 -16.99
C GLU A 305 -3.17 -0.18 -18.37
N VAL A 306 -2.33 0.08 -19.38
CA VAL A 306 -2.75 0.57 -20.71
C VAL A 306 -3.78 -0.36 -21.39
N PHE A 307 -3.67 -1.66 -21.18
CA PHE A 307 -4.60 -2.65 -21.75
C PHE A 307 -5.93 -2.79 -20.99
N ALA A 308 -6.08 -2.15 -19.82
CA ALA A 308 -7.30 -2.17 -19.03
C ALA A 308 -8.34 -1.12 -19.46
N GLU A 309 -7.99 -0.13 -20.30
CA GLU A 309 -8.97 0.90 -20.73
C GLU A 309 -10.33 0.33 -21.19
N PRO A 310 -10.42 -0.76 -21.98
CA PRO A 310 -11.69 -1.28 -22.46
C PRO A 310 -12.64 -1.84 -21.37
N VAL A 311 -12.13 -2.19 -20.18
CA VAL A 311 -12.94 -2.66 -19.04
C VAL A 311 -13.27 -1.55 -18.04
N PHE A 312 -12.55 -0.42 -18.07
CA PHE A 312 -12.86 0.74 -17.25
C PHE A 312 -14.05 1.53 -17.80
N SER A 313 -14.78 2.18 -16.88
CA SER A 313 -15.83 3.14 -17.17
C SER A 313 -15.79 4.30 -16.19
N THR A 314 -15.96 5.51 -16.70
CA THR A 314 -16.13 6.74 -15.91
C THR A 314 -17.43 7.42 -16.29
N ALA A 315 -18.12 8.03 -15.32
CA ALA A 315 -19.35 8.79 -15.55
C ALA A 315 -19.48 9.96 -14.58
N LEU A 316 -19.97 11.12 -15.06
CA LEU A 316 -20.37 12.26 -14.23
C LEU A 316 -21.88 12.22 -14.02
N GLN A 317 -22.33 12.40 -12.78
CA GLN A 317 -23.75 12.42 -12.39
C GLN A 317 -24.12 13.72 -11.67
N ASP A 318 -25.32 14.23 -11.95
CA ASP A 318 -25.93 15.34 -11.20
C ASP A 318 -26.52 14.86 -9.85
N ALA A 319 -26.93 15.81 -9.00
CA ALA A 319 -27.54 15.52 -7.69
C ALA A 319 -28.90 14.76 -7.76
N ARG A 320 -29.43 14.50 -8.96
CA ARG A 320 -30.64 13.69 -9.22
C ARG A 320 -30.27 12.29 -9.75
N GLY A 321 -28.97 11.99 -9.92
CA GLY A 321 -28.46 10.74 -10.49
C GLY A 321 -28.46 10.69 -12.02
N ARG A 322 -28.78 11.79 -12.73
CA ARG A 322 -28.70 11.82 -14.20
C ARG A 322 -27.24 11.83 -14.63
N VAL A 323 -26.88 10.95 -15.56
CA VAL A 323 -25.53 10.92 -16.15
C VAL A 323 -25.40 12.05 -17.17
N LEU A 324 -24.43 12.95 -16.97
CA LEU A 324 -24.18 14.13 -17.80
C LEU A 324 -22.99 13.94 -18.77
N ALA A 325 -22.12 12.98 -18.49
CA ALA A 325 -21.02 12.58 -19.37
C ALA A 325 -20.56 11.16 -19.02
N THR A 326 -19.99 10.47 -20.01
CA THR A 326 -19.34 9.16 -19.82
C THR A 326 -17.97 9.13 -20.49
N GLY A 327 -17.14 8.18 -20.08
CA GLY A 327 -15.80 7.98 -20.61
C GLY A 327 -15.19 6.64 -20.18
N ARG A 328 -13.88 6.53 -20.40
CA ARG A 328 -13.03 5.43 -19.91
C ARG A 328 -11.90 6.00 -19.09
N PHE A 329 -10.66 6.00 -19.60
CA PHE A 329 -9.55 6.70 -18.96
C PHE A 329 -9.68 8.23 -19.02
N ARG A 330 -10.52 8.78 -19.90
CA ARG A 330 -10.80 10.22 -19.97
C ARG A 330 -12.28 10.53 -20.09
N MET A 331 -12.67 11.61 -19.42
CA MET A 331 -14.02 12.21 -19.45
C MET A 331 -13.86 13.73 -19.23
N SER A 332 -14.68 14.55 -19.89
CA SER A 332 -14.80 15.98 -19.57
C SER A 332 -16.21 16.49 -19.84
N HIS A 333 -16.66 17.48 -19.06
CA HIS A 333 -17.99 18.08 -19.13
C HIS A 333 -17.96 19.51 -18.57
N VAL A 334 -18.82 20.40 -19.04
CA VAL A 334 -18.97 21.79 -18.53
C VAL A 334 -20.32 21.93 -17.85
N VAL A 335 -20.35 22.18 -16.54
CA VAL A 335 -21.62 22.16 -15.79
C VAL A 335 -22.47 23.42 -16.02
N ALA A 336 -23.76 23.22 -16.32
CA ALA A 336 -24.74 24.28 -16.55
C ALA A 336 -25.33 24.86 -15.24
N GLU A 337 -25.36 24.10 -14.15
CA GLU A 337 -25.85 24.54 -12.83
C GLU A 337 -24.70 24.58 -11.80
N ARG A 338 -24.91 25.30 -10.69
CA ARG A 338 -24.09 25.16 -9.48
C ARG A 338 -24.64 23.98 -8.68
N GLY A 339 -23.79 23.01 -8.32
CA GLY A 339 -24.27 21.82 -7.61
C GLY A 339 -23.17 20.95 -7.01
N VAL A 340 -23.61 19.89 -6.32
CA VAL A 340 -22.75 18.75 -5.99
C VAL A 340 -22.92 17.71 -7.10
N TYR A 341 -21.80 17.23 -7.63
CA TYR A 341 -21.74 16.26 -8.70
C TYR A 341 -20.94 15.04 -8.24
N THR A 342 -21.29 13.86 -8.77
CA THR A 342 -20.61 12.60 -8.44
C THR A 342 -19.91 12.06 -9.67
N VAL A 343 -18.61 11.78 -9.57
CA VAL A 343 -17.87 11.00 -10.57
C VAL A 343 -17.87 9.55 -10.10
N ARG A 344 -18.47 8.66 -10.89
CA ARG A 344 -18.45 7.21 -10.68
C ARG A 344 -17.37 6.59 -11.55
N ILE A 345 -16.53 5.74 -10.98
CA ILE A 345 -15.51 4.95 -11.66
C ILE A 345 -15.82 3.46 -11.41
N ALA A 346 -15.63 2.59 -12.41
CA ALA A 346 -15.80 1.15 -12.23
C ALA A 346 -15.03 0.35 -13.26
N SER A 347 -14.60 -0.85 -12.87
CA SER A 347 -14.10 -1.91 -13.75
C SER A 347 -15.24 -2.88 -14.13
N ARG A 348 -15.08 -3.60 -15.24
CA ARG A 348 -15.90 -4.77 -15.64
C ARG A 348 -15.10 -6.09 -15.60
N ASP A 349 -13.95 -6.06 -14.94
CA ASP A 349 -13.03 -7.18 -14.83
C ASP A 349 -13.30 -8.01 -13.57
N ALA A 350 -12.97 -9.30 -13.61
CA ALA A 350 -13.01 -10.19 -12.44
C ALA A 350 -11.70 -10.13 -11.61
N LEU A 351 -10.72 -9.36 -12.07
CA LEU A 351 -9.43 -9.13 -11.42
C LEU A 351 -9.36 -7.74 -10.78
N PRO A 352 -8.73 -7.57 -9.60
CA PRO A 352 -8.46 -6.26 -8.99
C PRO A 352 -7.68 -5.34 -9.94
N ARG A 353 -8.07 -4.06 -9.98
CA ARG A 353 -7.45 -3.03 -10.83
C ARG A 353 -6.94 -1.86 -9.99
N ALA A 354 -5.63 -1.84 -9.77
CA ALA A 354 -4.92 -0.69 -9.22
C ALA A 354 -4.90 0.47 -10.22
N TYR A 355 -5.12 1.70 -9.73
CA TYR A 355 -5.18 2.91 -10.55
C TYR A 355 -4.86 4.20 -9.77
N ASP A 356 -4.63 5.29 -10.51
CA ASP A 356 -4.59 6.67 -10.02
C ASP A 356 -5.67 7.49 -10.75
N VAL A 357 -6.19 8.56 -10.15
CA VAL A 357 -7.12 9.49 -10.83
C VAL A 357 -6.76 10.96 -10.59
N GLY A 358 -6.78 11.75 -11.66
CA GLY A 358 -6.65 13.22 -11.61
C GLY A 358 -7.96 13.92 -11.93
N PHE A 359 -8.39 14.82 -11.04
CA PHE A 359 -9.49 15.76 -11.24
C PHE A 359 -8.94 17.14 -11.58
N PHE A 360 -9.40 17.71 -12.69
CA PHE A 360 -8.93 18.99 -13.22
C PHE A 360 -10.11 19.93 -13.44
N LEU A 361 -9.96 21.21 -13.08
CA LEU A 361 -10.96 22.24 -13.33
C LEU A 361 -10.39 23.31 -14.28
N ALA A 362 -11.11 23.56 -15.36
CA ALA A 362 -10.92 24.70 -16.26
C ALA A 362 -12.22 25.52 -16.32
N ARG A 363 -12.25 26.58 -17.14
CA ARG A 363 -13.49 27.31 -17.45
C ARG A 363 -13.96 26.98 -18.85
N GLY A 364 -15.24 26.67 -18.98
CA GLY A 364 -15.93 26.49 -20.25
C GLY A 364 -17.22 27.30 -20.30
N THR A 365 -17.84 27.34 -21.48
CA THR A 365 -19.23 27.79 -21.62
C THR A 365 -20.10 26.54 -21.61
N PRO A 366 -21.05 26.38 -20.66
CA PRO A 366 -21.98 25.27 -20.71
C PRO A 366 -22.94 25.45 -21.90
N CYS A 367 -23.50 24.34 -22.37
CA CYS A 367 -24.73 24.42 -23.15
C CYS A 367 -25.88 24.75 -22.20
N ASP A 368 -26.84 25.55 -22.66
CA ASP A 368 -28.12 25.78 -21.98
C ASP A 368 -29.21 25.28 -22.93
N ASP A 369 -30.03 24.34 -22.46
CA ASP A 369 -31.20 23.79 -23.14
C ASP A 369 -32.16 24.92 -23.60
N ASP A 370 -32.92 24.68 -24.67
CA ASP A 370 -33.94 25.65 -25.12
C ASP A 370 -35.29 25.50 -24.39
N ILE A 371 -36.35 26.10 -24.96
CA ILE A 371 -37.71 26.08 -24.39
C ILE A 371 -38.56 24.88 -24.86
N HIS A 372 -37.97 23.97 -25.64
CA HIS A 372 -38.59 22.81 -26.28
C HIS A 372 -38.14 21.48 -25.67
N GLU A 373 -37.06 21.45 -24.90
CA GLU A 373 -36.66 20.27 -24.13
C GLU A 373 -37.68 19.86 -23.03
N PRO A 374 -37.83 18.55 -22.74
CA PRO A 374 -37.08 17.41 -23.29
C PRO A 374 -37.64 16.89 -24.64
N ASN A 375 -36.91 17.03 -25.75
CA ASN A 375 -37.32 16.56 -27.08
C ASN A 375 -36.35 15.58 -27.78
N ASP A 376 -35.36 15.06 -27.03
CA ASP A 376 -34.47 13.91 -27.31
C ASP A 376 -35.07 12.66 -28.03
N THR A 377 -36.39 12.48 -27.99
CA THR A 377 -37.05 11.22 -28.37
C THR A 377 -38.24 11.43 -29.29
N VAL A 378 -38.53 10.43 -30.11
CA VAL A 378 -39.72 10.38 -30.96
C VAL A 378 -41.00 10.52 -30.12
N GLU A 379 -41.04 9.92 -28.93
CA GLU A 379 -42.15 9.99 -27.99
C GLU A 379 -42.38 11.44 -27.52
N THR A 380 -41.33 12.13 -27.07
CA THR A 380 -41.43 13.51 -26.54
C THR A 380 -41.42 14.59 -27.62
N ALA A 381 -41.15 14.24 -28.89
CA ALA A 381 -40.95 15.15 -30.02
C ALA A 381 -41.91 16.35 -30.09
N THR A 382 -41.32 17.55 -30.03
CA THR A 382 -41.96 18.87 -30.02
C THR A 382 -42.83 19.09 -31.25
N THR A 383 -44.05 19.59 -31.07
CA THR A 383 -44.96 19.84 -32.20
C THR A 383 -44.63 21.17 -32.88
N LEU A 384 -44.36 21.14 -34.19
CA LEU A 384 -44.08 22.32 -35.00
C LEU A 384 -45.27 23.31 -34.97
N PRO A 385 -45.05 24.62 -34.74
CA PRO A 385 -46.13 25.61 -34.69
C PRO A 385 -46.69 25.93 -36.10
N GLU A 386 -47.86 26.59 -36.14
CA GLU A 386 -48.54 26.99 -37.39
C GLU A 386 -47.70 27.90 -38.31
N ALA A 387 -46.67 28.56 -37.76
CA ALA A 387 -45.70 29.34 -38.52
C ALA A 387 -44.74 28.49 -39.39
N LEU A 388 -44.76 27.15 -39.22
CA LEU A 388 -43.90 26.18 -39.90
C LEU A 388 -42.39 26.43 -39.71
N SER A 389 -42.03 27.10 -38.61
CA SER A 389 -40.66 27.42 -38.24
C SER A 389 -40.51 27.34 -36.72
N LEU A 390 -39.36 26.85 -36.26
CA LEU A 390 -39.00 26.71 -34.85
C LEU A 390 -37.50 27.00 -34.67
N ASP A 391 -37.16 27.78 -33.66
CA ASP A 391 -35.76 28.00 -33.23
C ASP A 391 -35.44 27.02 -32.09
N GLY A 392 -34.29 26.35 -32.14
CA GLY A 392 -33.87 25.38 -31.13
C GLY A 392 -32.37 25.39 -30.85
N MET A 393 -31.93 24.62 -29.84
CA MET A 393 -30.54 24.56 -29.36
C MET A 393 -30.09 23.12 -29.09
N LEU A 394 -29.35 22.53 -30.02
CA LEU A 394 -28.75 21.20 -29.84
C LEU A 394 -27.52 21.27 -28.94
N CYS A 395 -27.50 20.44 -27.89
CA CYS A 395 -26.38 20.28 -26.95
C CYS A 395 -25.59 18.95 -27.16
N PRO A 396 -24.40 18.78 -26.54
CA PRO A 396 -23.49 17.65 -26.78
C PRO A 396 -24.05 16.24 -26.52
N GLY A 397 -24.38 15.53 -27.61
CA GLY A 397 -24.78 14.12 -27.57
C GLY A 397 -26.29 13.87 -27.51
N GLU A 398 -27.09 14.95 -27.52
CA GLU A 398 -28.55 14.93 -27.59
C GLU A 398 -29.04 14.92 -29.06
N GLN A 399 -30.36 14.87 -29.27
CA GLN A 399 -30.94 14.76 -30.62
C GLN A 399 -32.42 15.21 -30.66
N ASP A 400 -32.66 16.45 -31.08
CA ASP A 400 -33.97 17.08 -31.14
C ASP A 400 -34.92 16.38 -32.15
N HIS A 401 -36.16 16.14 -31.75
CA HIS A 401 -37.23 15.60 -32.60
C HIS A 401 -38.40 16.59 -32.72
N VAL A 402 -38.69 17.04 -33.94
CA VAL A 402 -39.79 17.97 -34.26
C VAL A 402 -40.86 17.30 -35.11
N ARG A 403 -42.08 17.23 -34.59
CA ARG A 403 -43.25 16.54 -35.14
C ARG A 403 -44.14 17.50 -35.95
N PHE A 404 -44.44 17.12 -37.20
CA PHE A 404 -45.32 17.90 -38.10
C PHE A 404 -46.22 16.99 -38.95
N THR A 405 -47.25 17.54 -39.59
CA THR A 405 -48.19 16.78 -40.44
C THR A 405 -48.25 17.40 -41.84
N VAL A 406 -48.02 16.60 -42.88
CA VAL A 406 -47.99 17.05 -44.28
C VAL A 406 -49.42 17.10 -44.84
N PRO A 407 -49.83 18.17 -45.54
CA PRO A 407 -51.15 18.24 -46.17
C PRO A 407 -51.39 17.13 -47.21
N SER A 408 -52.66 16.80 -47.45
CA SER A 408 -53.09 15.61 -48.21
C SER A 408 -52.85 15.64 -49.73
N SER A 409 -52.17 16.67 -50.25
CA SER A 409 -51.83 16.80 -51.67
C SER A 409 -50.51 17.54 -51.90
N GLN A 410 -49.57 17.48 -50.95
CA GLN A 410 -48.32 18.25 -50.99
C GLN A 410 -47.12 17.37 -50.60
N GLY A 411 -45.97 17.69 -51.18
CA GLY A 411 -44.67 17.25 -50.69
C GLY A 411 -44.18 18.14 -49.55
N VAL A 412 -42.98 17.87 -49.04
CA VAL A 412 -42.36 18.69 -48.01
C VAL A 412 -40.87 18.93 -48.29
N LYS A 413 -40.42 20.16 -48.04
CA LYS A 413 -39.02 20.51 -47.84
C LYS A 413 -38.84 20.91 -46.37
N VAL A 414 -37.93 20.26 -45.67
CA VAL A 414 -37.50 20.64 -44.33
C VAL A 414 -36.06 21.11 -44.41
N SER A 415 -35.71 22.23 -43.78
CA SER A 415 -34.36 22.79 -43.83
C SER A 415 -33.96 23.44 -42.51
N LEU A 416 -32.71 23.24 -42.08
CA LEU A 416 -32.10 23.98 -40.99
C LEU A 416 -31.38 25.22 -41.51
N SER A 417 -31.42 26.30 -40.72
CA SER A 417 -30.64 27.52 -40.92
C SER A 417 -30.20 28.07 -39.55
N GLY A 418 -29.61 29.26 -39.48
CA GLY A 418 -29.21 29.91 -38.22
C GLY A 418 -27.99 29.31 -37.51
N TYR A 419 -27.61 28.06 -37.81
CA TYR A 419 -26.49 27.36 -37.21
C TYR A 419 -25.12 27.87 -37.70
N ALA A 420 -24.13 27.82 -36.81
CA ALA A 420 -22.79 28.34 -37.04
C ALA A 420 -21.80 27.19 -37.26
N ALA A 421 -21.28 27.01 -38.48
CA ALA A 421 -20.50 25.83 -38.87
C ALA A 421 -19.16 25.67 -38.10
N ASP A 422 -18.65 26.73 -37.48
CA ASP A 422 -17.50 26.70 -36.58
C ASP A 422 -17.78 26.06 -35.21
N ARG A 423 -19.07 25.87 -34.86
CA ARG A 423 -19.53 25.13 -33.67
C ARG A 423 -19.98 23.68 -33.95
N GLY A 424 -19.68 23.18 -35.14
CA GLY A 424 -20.06 21.84 -35.62
C GLY A 424 -21.24 21.87 -36.59
N LEU A 425 -21.29 20.87 -37.47
CA LEU A 425 -22.35 20.71 -38.47
C LEU A 425 -23.56 20.00 -37.87
N LEU A 426 -24.75 20.31 -38.39
CA LEU A 426 -26.00 19.64 -38.04
C LEU A 426 -26.45 18.76 -39.20
N ARG A 427 -26.97 17.58 -38.88
CA ARG A 427 -27.60 16.67 -39.83
C ARG A 427 -29.10 16.62 -39.57
N LEU A 428 -29.88 16.78 -40.63
CA LEU A 428 -31.33 16.69 -40.61
C LEU A 428 -31.77 15.36 -41.22
N CYS A 429 -32.68 14.65 -40.57
CA CYS A 429 -33.34 13.47 -41.11
C CYS A 429 -34.86 13.59 -40.96
N VAL A 430 -35.62 13.19 -41.99
CA VAL A 430 -37.09 13.11 -41.93
C VAL A 430 -37.50 11.64 -41.83
N LEU A 431 -38.28 11.35 -40.80
CA LEU A 431 -38.70 10.01 -40.39
C LEU A 431 -40.24 9.92 -40.42
N GLY A 432 -40.78 8.71 -40.57
CA GLY A 432 -42.21 8.44 -40.32
C GLY A 432 -42.63 8.67 -38.87
N GLU A 433 -43.94 8.69 -38.59
CA GLU A 433 -44.53 9.01 -37.28
C GLU A 433 -43.93 8.24 -36.08
N SER A 434 -43.50 7.00 -36.30
CA SER A 434 -42.89 6.10 -35.30
C SER A 434 -41.34 6.13 -35.27
N GLY A 435 -40.70 7.04 -36.00
CA GLY A 435 -39.24 7.22 -36.06
C GLY A 435 -38.44 6.11 -36.77
N GLY A 436 -38.88 4.86 -36.72
CA GLY A 436 -38.16 3.69 -37.25
C GLY A 436 -38.07 3.58 -38.78
N ALA A 437 -38.68 4.49 -39.52
CA ALA A 437 -38.62 4.55 -40.99
C ALA A 437 -38.02 5.88 -41.43
N GLU A 438 -36.74 5.87 -41.83
CA GLU A 438 -36.04 7.02 -42.39
C GLU A 438 -36.46 7.24 -43.85
N LEU A 439 -37.01 8.42 -44.16
CA LEU A 439 -37.52 8.77 -45.48
C LEU A 439 -36.49 9.57 -46.31
N GLY A 440 -35.55 10.22 -45.64
CA GLY A 440 -34.40 10.89 -46.23
C GLY A 440 -33.63 11.72 -45.19
N CYS A 441 -32.34 11.92 -45.41
CA CYS A 441 -31.49 12.81 -44.61
C CYS A 441 -30.77 13.82 -45.51
N SER A 442 -30.22 14.88 -44.91
CA SER A 442 -29.27 15.76 -45.57
C SER A 442 -27.92 15.05 -45.71
N ASP A 443 -27.34 15.10 -46.91
CA ASP A 443 -26.13 14.35 -47.22
C ASP A 443 -24.81 15.10 -46.97
N ASP A 444 -24.73 16.45 -47.07
CA ASP A 444 -23.46 17.15 -46.80
C ASP A 444 -23.51 18.68 -46.50
N VAL A 445 -22.40 19.16 -45.93
CA VAL A 445 -21.98 20.49 -45.40
C VAL A 445 -22.88 21.73 -45.59
N GLU A 446 -23.22 22.13 -46.82
CA GLU A 446 -23.63 23.53 -47.13
C GLU A 446 -25.07 23.90 -46.70
N GLY A 447 -25.89 22.94 -46.28
CA GLY A 447 -27.22 23.23 -45.76
C GLY A 447 -28.04 21.98 -45.48
N ALA A 448 -28.32 21.71 -44.20
CA ALA A 448 -29.08 20.53 -43.79
C ALA A 448 -30.55 20.61 -44.24
N THR A 449 -30.81 20.14 -45.47
CA THR A 449 -32.13 20.18 -46.14
C THR A 449 -32.52 18.79 -46.63
N VAL A 450 -33.80 18.43 -46.43
CA VAL A 450 -34.44 17.21 -46.93
C VAL A 450 -35.67 17.59 -47.74
N SER A 451 -35.88 17.00 -48.91
CA SER A 451 -37.05 17.26 -49.76
C SER A 451 -37.69 15.96 -50.24
N LEU A 452 -38.99 15.80 -49.97
CA LEU A 452 -39.75 14.58 -50.25
C LEU A 452 -41.01 14.92 -51.09
N PRO A 453 -41.28 14.19 -52.19
CA PRO A 453 -42.40 14.47 -53.09
C PRO A 453 -43.74 14.07 -52.47
N ALA A 454 -44.84 14.68 -52.91
CA ALA A 454 -46.19 14.39 -52.42
C ALA A 454 -46.54 12.88 -52.43
N SER A 455 -46.08 12.14 -53.42
CA SER A 455 -46.26 10.69 -53.54
C SER A 455 -45.62 9.86 -52.41
N ALA A 456 -44.68 10.41 -51.66
CA ALA A 456 -44.02 9.74 -50.53
C ALA A 456 -44.61 10.13 -49.16
N VAL A 457 -45.17 11.34 -49.03
CA VAL A 457 -45.47 11.96 -47.71
C VAL A 457 -46.87 12.56 -47.53
N ALA A 458 -47.65 12.78 -48.59
CA ALA A 458 -48.91 13.54 -48.49
C ALA A 458 -49.89 12.93 -47.48
N GLY A 459 -50.41 13.76 -46.57
CA GLY A 459 -51.35 13.36 -45.52
C GLY A 459 -50.74 12.64 -44.32
N GLN A 460 -49.43 12.42 -44.26
CA GLN A 460 -48.76 11.70 -43.18
C GLN A 460 -48.27 12.63 -42.07
N ARG A 461 -48.18 12.10 -40.84
CA ARG A 461 -47.43 12.72 -39.75
C ARG A 461 -45.98 12.24 -39.79
N LEU A 462 -45.04 13.16 -39.69
CA LEU A 462 -43.61 12.93 -39.80
C LEU A 462 -42.87 13.52 -38.59
N ILE A 463 -41.64 13.07 -38.41
CA ILE A 463 -40.70 13.60 -37.43
C ILE A 463 -39.46 14.09 -38.19
N ALA A 464 -39.06 15.35 -37.99
CA ALA A 464 -37.71 15.78 -38.30
C ALA A 464 -36.84 15.50 -37.08
N ARG A 465 -35.74 14.75 -37.25
CA ARG A 465 -34.68 14.57 -36.25
C ARG A 465 -33.50 15.46 -36.63
N VAL A 466 -33.07 16.30 -35.71
CA VAL A 466 -31.81 17.05 -35.78
C VAL A 466 -30.78 16.31 -34.93
N VAL A 467 -29.55 16.23 -35.40
CA VAL A 467 -28.43 15.62 -34.66
C VAL A 467 -27.12 16.26 -35.06
N GLY A 468 -26.14 16.29 -34.16
CA GLY A 468 -24.80 16.78 -34.44
C GLY A 468 -24.01 15.81 -35.32
N ASP A 469 -23.10 16.34 -36.13
CA ASP A 469 -22.14 15.52 -36.90
C ASP A 469 -21.13 14.80 -35.97
N ASP A 470 -20.88 15.35 -34.78
CA ASP A 470 -20.26 14.62 -33.68
C ASP A 470 -21.00 14.80 -32.34
N ALA A 471 -20.75 13.89 -31.39
CA ALA A 471 -21.33 13.91 -30.05
C ALA A 471 -20.78 15.03 -29.12
N ARG A 472 -20.17 16.07 -29.68
CA ARG A 472 -19.66 17.26 -28.98
C ARG A 472 -20.20 18.56 -29.59
N THR A 473 -20.97 18.47 -30.67
CA THR A 473 -21.54 19.60 -31.39
C THR A 473 -22.46 20.41 -30.47
N THR A 474 -22.49 21.73 -30.64
CA THR A 474 -23.27 22.64 -29.78
C THR A 474 -23.74 23.82 -30.60
N ASN A 475 -24.99 23.78 -31.09
CA ASN A 475 -25.45 24.76 -32.07
C ASN A 475 -26.93 25.10 -31.93
N GLY A 476 -27.21 26.39 -31.89
CA GLY A 476 -28.55 26.91 -32.13
C GLY A 476 -28.89 26.85 -33.61
N TYR A 477 -30.15 26.59 -33.94
CA TYR A 477 -30.62 26.48 -35.32
C TYR A 477 -32.07 26.97 -35.46
N THR A 478 -32.48 27.25 -36.69
CA THR A 478 -33.87 27.49 -37.07
C THR A 478 -34.30 26.39 -38.04
N LEU A 479 -35.19 25.50 -37.61
CA LEU A 479 -35.82 24.49 -38.46
C LEU A 479 -37.05 25.10 -39.14
N GLN A 480 -37.10 25.00 -40.45
CA GLN A 480 -38.20 25.52 -41.28
C GLN A 480 -38.79 24.43 -42.18
N VAL A 481 -40.11 24.45 -42.36
CA VAL A 481 -40.88 23.53 -43.21
C VAL A 481 -41.61 24.30 -44.32
N GLU A 482 -41.38 23.90 -45.56
CA GLU A 482 -42.03 24.41 -46.76
C GLU A 482 -42.85 23.29 -47.42
N TRP A 483 -44.07 23.59 -47.86
CA TRP A 483 -44.88 22.65 -48.63
C TRP A 483 -44.54 22.69 -50.12
N LEU A 484 -44.27 21.53 -50.70
CA LEU A 484 -44.01 21.37 -52.13
C LEU A 484 -45.30 21.01 -52.88
N PRO A 485 -45.45 21.42 -54.16
CA PRO A 485 -46.60 21.07 -55.00
C PRO A 485 -46.60 19.58 -55.45
#